data_AF-A0A9X1L366-F1
#
_entry.id   AF-A0A9X1L366-F1
#
_cell.length_a   1.000
_cell.length_b   1.000
_cell.length_c   1.000
_cell.angle_alpha   90.00
_cell.angle_beta   90.00
_cell.angle_gamma   90.00
#
_symmetry.space_group_name_H-M   'P 1'
#
loop_
_entity.id
_entity.type
_entity.pdbx_description
1 polymer ?
#
loop_
_entity_poly.entity_id
_entity_poly.type
_entity_poly.pdbx_seq_one_letter_code
_entity_poly.pdbx_strand_id
1 'polypeptide(L)'
;MKIIRLFMLPALIIAFSMTNVYSQTGGLEKTEILKAMNSFEGLDIGADKQEKIKETNKGIVDNIFDIANGNDSADEKMIKFKDLQKKNSSVFEDILGVDTFKQYKKNVKKKLKPYKRKAKLVGFLI
;
A
#
# COMPACT_ATOMS: atom_id res chain seq x y z
N MET A 1 20.10 28.36 -43.13
CA MET A 1 19.91 29.06 -41.83
C MET A 1 18.89 28.30 -41.01
N LYS A 2 19.25 27.93 -39.77
CA LYS A 2 18.39 27.28 -38.78
C LYS A 2 17.47 28.34 -38.17
N ILE A 3 16.16 28.09 -38.12
CA ILE A 3 15.28 28.75 -37.15
C ILE A 3 14.63 27.66 -36.31
N ILE A 4 14.89 27.78 -35.02
CA ILE A 4 14.68 26.83 -33.95
C ILE A 4 13.18 26.72 -33.65
N ARG A 5 12.71 25.48 -33.53
CA ARG A 5 11.37 25.14 -33.07
C ARG A 5 11.19 25.63 -31.63
N LEU A 6 10.45 26.72 -31.44
CA LEU A 6 9.98 27.17 -30.13
C LEU A 6 8.76 26.33 -29.73
N PHE A 7 8.98 25.09 -29.29
CA PHE A 7 7.99 24.35 -28.50
C PHE A 7 8.32 24.55 -27.02
N MET A 8 8.00 25.73 -26.51
CA MET A 8 8.03 25.99 -25.07
C MET A 8 6.75 25.43 -24.43
N LEU A 9 6.94 24.35 -23.68
CA LEU A 9 6.19 23.94 -22.48
C LEU A 9 4.65 23.94 -22.54
N PRO A 10 4.07 22.73 -22.53
CA PRO A 10 2.92 22.43 -21.70
C PRO A 10 3.28 21.34 -20.67
N ALA A 11 4.42 21.47 -19.97
CA ALA A 11 4.79 20.54 -18.89
C ALA A 11 4.35 21.02 -17.49
N LEU A 12 3.75 22.22 -17.36
CA LEU A 12 3.45 22.82 -16.06
C LEU A 12 2.08 22.44 -15.48
N ILE A 13 1.16 21.90 -16.28
CA ILE A 13 -0.23 21.66 -15.82
C ILE A 13 -0.39 20.28 -15.13
N ILE A 14 0.52 19.33 -15.36
CA ILE A 14 0.42 17.98 -14.75
C ILE A 14 0.96 17.98 -13.29
N ALA A 15 1.85 18.90 -12.92
CA ALA A 15 2.41 18.95 -11.58
C ALA A 15 1.39 19.39 -10.50
N PHE A 16 0.37 20.17 -10.87
CA PHE A 16 -0.58 20.75 -9.91
C PHE A 16 -1.80 19.84 -9.60
N SER A 17 -2.05 18.82 -10.42
CA SER A 17 -3.16 17.88 -10.19
C SER A 17 -2.81 16.74 -9.23
N MET A 18 -1.53 16.54 -8.90
CA MET A 18 -1.11 15.49 -7.96
C MET A 18 -0.93 15.98 -6.50
N THR A 19 -0.75 17.28 -6.26
CA THR A 19 -0.63 17.80 -4.88
C THR A 19 -1.95 17.70 -4.10
N ASN A 20 -3.09 17.76 -4.80
CA ASN A 20 -4.42 17.70 -4.18
C ASN A 20 -4.98 16.28 -3.99
N VAL A 21 -4.37 15.25 -4.58
CA VAL A 21 -4.83 13.85 -4.37
C VAL A 21 -4.50 13.35 -2.97
N TYR A 22 -3.46 13.89 -2.33
CA TYR A 22 -3.01 13.42 -1.02
C TYR A 22 -3.51 14.26 0.17
N SER A 23 -3.99 15.50 -0.06
CA SER A 23 -4.67 16.31 0.97
C SER A 23 -6.14 15.91 1.19
N GLN A 24 -6.69 15.02 0.36
CA GLN A 24 -7.99 14.39 0.56
C GLN A 24 -7.83 12.88 0.77
N THR A 25 -7.01 12.47 1.73
CA THR A 25 -7.17 11.19 2.45
C THR A 25 -8.37 11.26 3.41
N GLY A 26 -9.47 11.90 3.00
CA GLY A 26 -10.72 11.98 3.74
C GLY A 26 -11.35 10.60 3.89
N GLY A 27 -10.98 9.91 4.96
CA GLY A 27 -11.70 8.72 5.48
C GLY A 27 -10.93 7.40 5.48
N LEU A 28 -9.59 7.40 5.45
CA LEU A 28 -8.82 6.16 5.53
C LEU A 28 -7.63 6.30 6.49
N GLU A 29 -7.92 6.14 7.77
CA GLU A 29 -6.90 6.23 8.81
C GLU A 29 -6.03 4.97 8.84
N LYS A 30 -4.73 5.14 9.12
CA LYS A 30 -3.78 4.02 9.33
C LYS A 30 -4.37 2.96 10.28
N THR A 31 -5.06 3.41 11.33
CA THR A 31 -5.73 2.57 12.32
C THR A 31 -6.78 1.65 11.71
N GLU A 32 -7.58 2.14 10.77
CA GLU A 32 -8.63 1.35 10.11
C GLU A 32 -8.04 0.28 9.18
N ILE A 33 -6.96 0.62 8.45
CA ILE A 33 -6.21 -0.36 7.65
C ILE A 33 -5.60 -1.43 8.56
N LEU A 34 -4.96 -1.01 9.66
CA LEU A 34 -4.35 -1.94 10.60
C LEU A 34 -5.38 -2.87 11.24
N LYS A 35 -6.54 -2.35 11.61
CA LYS A 35 -7.65 -3.15 12.14
C LYS A 35 -8.15 -4.18 11.12
N ALA A 36 -8.23 -3.80 9.84
CA ALA A 36 -8.60 -4.72 8.77
C ALA A 36 -7.53 -5.81 8.53
N MET A 37 -6.25 -5.45 8.60
CA MET A 37 -5.14 -6.41 8.47
C MET A 37 -5.01 -7.33 9.69
N ASN A 38 -5.31 -6.85 10.89
CA ASN A 38 -5.24 -7.62 12.14
C ASN A 38 -6.50 -8.46 12.41
N SER A 39 -7.34 -8.69 11.39
CA SER A 39 -8.51 -9.54 11.49
C SER A 39 -8.13 -10.99 11.20
N PHE A 40 -7.98 -11.80 12.26
CA PHE A 40 -7.67 -13.23 12.17
C PHE A 40 -8.91 -14.13 12.23
N GLU A 41 -10.09 -13.54 12.09
CA GLU A 41 -11.37 -14.24 12.16
C GLU A 41 -11.40 -15.44 11.20
N GLY A 42 -11.64 -16.64 11.74
CA GLY A 42 -11.67 -17.88 10.97
C GLY A 42 -10.30 -18.42 10.53
N LEU A 43 -9.20 -17.89 11.06
CA LEU A 43 -7.86 -18.42 10.85
C LEU A 43 -7.37 -19.08 12.13
N ASP A 44 -6.98 -20.35 12.05
CA ASP A 44 -6.35 -21.07 13.15
C ASP A 44 -4.86 -20.72 13.24
N ILE A 45 -4.58 -19.54 13.82
CA ILE A 45 -3.23 -18.99 13.97
C ILE A 45 -2.91 -18.91 15.46
N GLY A 46 -1.82 -19.55 15.88
CA GLY A 46 -1.30 -19.47 17.24
C GLY A 46 -1.00 -18.03 17.68
N ALA A 47 -1.12 -17.76 18.99
CA ALA A 47 -0.98 -16.40 19.54
C ALA A 47 0.39 -15.76 19.22
N ASP A 48 1.45 -16.56 19.22
CA ASP A 48 2.81 -16.18 18.85
C ASP A 48 2.91 -15.67 17.41
N LYS A 49 2.26 -16.36 16.47
CA LYS A 49 2.20 -15.95 15.07
C LYS A 49 1.31 -14.73 14.88
N GLN A 50 0.20 -14.63 15.62
CA GLN A 50 -0.67 -13.45 15.57
C GLN A 50 0.07 -12.17 15.99
N GLU A 51 0.89 -12.22 17.02
CA GLU A 51 1.71 -11.09 17.46
C GLU A 51 2.68 -10.65 16.35
N LYS A 52 3.45 -11.60 15.79
CA LYS A 52 4.37 -11.34 14.66
C LYS A 52 3.66 -10.75 13.45
N ILE A 53 2.45 -11.23 13.14
CA ILE A 53 1.65 -10.70 12.03
C ILE A 53 1.21 -9.27 12.32
N LYS A 54 0.79 -8.95 13.55
CA LYS A 54 0.41 -7.58 13.93
C LYS A 54 1.58 -6.60 13.79
N GLU A 55 2.78 -7.00 14.24
CA GLU A 55 4.01 -6.21 14.07
C GLU A 55 4.35 -6.02 12.60
N THR A 56 4.29 -7.10 11.82
CA THR A 56 4.52 -7.07 10.37
C THR A 56 3.52 -6.13 9.68
N ASN A 57 2.23 -6.24 10.01
CA ASN A 57 1.18 -5.37 9.48
C ASN A 57 1.42 -3.90 9.79
N LYS A 58 1.86 -3.59 11.02
CA LYS A 58 2.22 -2.22 11.43
C LYS A 58 3.32 -1.66 10.52
N GLY A 59 4.44 -2.39 10.38
CA GLY A 59 5.54 -1.96 9.53
C GLY A 59 5.14 -1.80 8.07
N ILE A 60 4.28 -2.69 7.55
CA ILE A 60 3.77 -2.59 6.18
C ILE A 60 2.94 -1.33 5.97
N VAL A 61 2.00 -1.03 6.88
CA VAL A 61 1.16 0.15 6.78
C VAL A 61 2.01 1.41 6.89
N ASP A 62 2.95 1.46 7.83
CA ASP A 62 3.85 2.61 7.96
C ASP A 62 4.66 2.84 6.68
N ASN A 63 5.31 1.79 6.15
CA ASN A 63 6.06 1.88 4.90
C ASN A 63 5.20 2.36 3.71
N ILE A 64 3.94 1.92 3.59
CA ILE A 64 3.06 2.41 2.51
C ILE A 64 2.80 3.90 2.64
N PHE A 65 2.51 4.38 3.85
CA PHE A 65 2.25 5.81 4.05
C PHE A 65 3.53 6.63 3.88
N ASP A 66 4.68 6.11 4.27
CA ASP A 66 5.96 6.78 4.09
C ASP A 66 6.32 6.91 2.60
N ILE A 67 6.12 5.86 1.80
CA ILE A 67 6.28 5.92 0.34
C ILE A 67 5.27 6.91 -0.26
N ALA A 68 4.01 6.89 0.20
CA ALA A 68 2.97 7.79 -0.31
C ALA A 68 3.28 9.27 -0.03
N ASN A 69 3.76 9.57 1.18
CA ASN A 69 4.07 10.92 1.65
C ASN A 69 5.49 11.39 1.27
N GLY A 70 6.34 10.50 0.77
CA GLY A 70 7.70 10.83 0.33
C GLY A 70 7.72 11.74 -0.90
N ASN A 71 8.89 12.30 -1.19
CA ASN A 71 9.11 13.24 -2.30
C ASN A 71 9.48 12.56 -3.63
N ASP A 72 9.46 11.22 -3.68
CA ASP A 72 9.78 10.48 -4.90
C ASP A 72 8.76 10.75 -6.02
N SER A 73 9.19 10.51 -7.26
CA SER A 73 8.29 10.55 -8.42
C SER A 73 7.22 9.46 -8.35
N ALA A 74 6.13 9.62 -9.12
CA ALA A 74 5.04 8.64 -9.14
C ALA A 74 5.53 7.23 -9.60
N ASP A 75 6.47 7.18 -10.54
CA ASP A 75 7.04 5.93 -11.05
C ASP A 75 7.92 5.25 -10.00
N GLU A 76 8.75 6.01 -9.29
CA GLU A 76 9.57 5.50 -8.19
C GLU A 76 8.71 4.99 -7.03
N LYS A 77 7.64 5.71 -6.66
CA LYS A 77 6.66 5.25 -5.67
C LYS A 77 6.03 3.93 -6.09
N MET A 78 5.63 3.81 -7.36
CA MET A 78 5.05 2.58 -7.90
C MET A 78 6.02 1.38 -7.80
N ILE A 79 7.29 1.59 -8.09
CA ILE A 79 8.33 0.56 -7.94
C ILE A 79 8.46 0.16 -6.46
N LYS A 80 8.59 1.14 -5.56
CA LYS A 80 8.70 0.88 -4.11
C LYS A 80 7.50 0.12 -3.56
N PHE A 81 6.28 0.44 -4.02
CA PHE A 81 5.08 -0.29 -3.62
C PHE A 81 5.07 -1.75 -4.09
N LYS A 82 5.50 -2.02 -5.33
CA LYS A 82 5.58 -3.39 -5.86
C LYS A 82 6.64 -4.21 -5.12
N ASP A 83 7.79 -3.61 -4.83
CA ASP A 83 8.85 -4.26 -4.08
C ASP A 83 8.41 -4.58 -2.65
N LEU A 84 7.72 -3.63 -2.00
CA LEU A 84 7.13 -3.84 -0.68
C LEU A 84 6.13 -5.01 -0.71
N GLN A 85 5.20 -5.03 -1.67
CA GLN A 85 4.23 -6.12 -1.80
C GLN A 85 4.89 -7.50 -1.98
N LYS A 86 5.96 -7.57 -2.77
CA LYS A 86 6.72 -8.81 -2.98
C LYS A 86 7.42 -9.26 -1.70
N LYS A 87 8.11 -8.34 -1.00
CA LYS A 87 8.77 -8.61 0.29
C LYS A 87 7.77 -9.09 1.34
N ASN A 88 6.63 -8.41 1.45
CA ASN A 88 5.58 -8.75 2.40
C ASN A 88 5.04 -10.16 2.17
N SER A 89 4.83 -10.54 0.91
CA SER A 89 4.33 -11.87 0.57
C SER A 89 5.27 -12.96 1.06
N SER A 90 6.60 -12.79 0.88
CA SER A 90 7.61 -13.71 1.41
C SER A 90 7.57 -13.80 2.94
N VAL A 91 7.54 -12.65 3.62
CA VAL A 91 7.51 -12.61 5.10
C VAL A 91 6.28 -13.34 5.66
N PHE A 92 5.11 -13.15 5.05
CA PHE A 92 3.92 -13.86 5.50
C PHE A 92 3.95 -15.36 5.18
N GLU A 93 4.52 -15.76 4.04
CA GLU A 93 4.73 -17.18 3.74
C GLU A 93 5.65 -17.83 4.79
N ASP A 94 6.69 -17.13 5.24
CA ASP A 94 7.60 -17.61 6.29
C ASP A 94 6.90 -17.75 7.66
N ILE A 95 6.01 -16.81 8.03
CA ILE A 95 5.31 -16.83 9.32
C ILE A 95 4.16 -17.85 9.33
N LEU A 96 3.35 -17.86 8.27
CA LEU A 96 2.07 -18.57 8.22
C LEU A 96 2.14 -19.90 7.47
N GLY A 97 3.12 -20.08 6.59
CA GLY A 97 3.06 -21.07 5.52
C GLY A 97 2.14 -20.63 4.38
N VAL A 98 2.34 -21.22 3.21
CA VAL A 98 1.67 -20.84 1.95
C VAL A 98 0.14 -20.87 2.05
N ASP A 99 -0.42 -21.95 2.61
CA ASP A 99 -1.88 -22.14 2.65
C ASP A 99 -2.58 -21.17 3.61
N THR A 100 -2.04 -21.02 4.82
CA THR A 100 -2.57 -20.09 5.81
C THR A 100 -2.39 -18.64 5.35
N PHE A 101 -1.27 -18.31 4.69
CA PHE A 101 -1.08 -17.00 4.09
C PHE A 101 -2.11 -16.71 3.01
N LYS A 102 -2.44 -17.68 2.15
CA LYS A 102 -3.48 -17.52 1.12
C LYS A 102 -4.84 -17.20 1.73
N GLN A 103 -5.20 -17.86 2.84
CA GLN A 103 -6.44 -17.59 3.58
C GLN A 103 -6.41 -16.20 4.22
N TYR A 104 -5.31 -15.85 4.88
CA TYR A 104 -5.08 -14.54 5.47
C TYR A 104 -5.21 -13.42 4.43
N LYS A 105 -4.51 -13.53 3.30
CA LYS A 105 -4.58 -12.60 2.17
C LYS A 105 -6.00 -12.43 1.66
N LYS A 106 -6.78 -13.50 1.58
CA LYS A 106 -8.20 -13.44 1.17
C LYS A 106 -9.05 -12.69 2.20
N ASN A 107 -8.85 -12.94 3.50
CA ASN A 107 -9.57 -12.26 4.57
C ASN A 107 -9.26 -10.75 4.56
N VAL A 108 -7.97 -10.40 4.57
CA VAL A 108 -7.50 -9.01 4.52
C VAL A 108 -8.04 -8.29 3.29
N LYS A 109 -7.96 -8.90 2.09
CA LYS A 109 -8.55 -8.30 0.87
C LYS A 109 -10.06 -8.07 0.96
N LYS A 110 -10.80 -8.97 1.63
CA LYS A 110 -12.25 -8.81 1.85
C LYS A 110 -12.53 -7.62 2.78
N LYS A 111 -11.81 -7.53 3.90
CA LYS A 111 -11.94 -6.43 4.88
C LYS A 111 -11.48 -5.09 4.29
N LEU A 112 -10.50 -5.10 3.40
CA LEU A 112 -9.96 -3.92 2.73
C LEU A 112 -10.79 -3.46 1.50
N LYS A 113 -11.71 -4.28 0.99
CA LYS A 113 -12.53 -3.96 -0.20
C LYS A 113 -13.31 -2.64 -0.09
N PRO A 114 -13.95 -2.28 1.05
CA PRO A 114 -14.64 -0.99 1.20
C PRO A 114 -13.70 0.22 1.06
N TYR A 115 -12.44 0.03 1.47
CA TYR A 115 -11.40 1.04 1.48
C TYR A 115 -10.70 1.19 0.12
N LYS A 116 -10.67 0.13 -0.70
CA LYS A 116 -10.03 0.12 -2.03
C LYS A 116 -10.61 1.15 -3.01
N ARG A 117 -11.90 1.51 -2.88
CA ARG A 117 -12.52 2.56 -3.71
C ARG A 117 -12.03 3.97 -3.34
N LYS A 118 -11.54 4.14 -2.12
CA LYS A 118 -11.08 5.43 -1.55
C LYS A 118 -9.56 5.56 -1.55
N ALA A 119 -8.82 4.45 -1.43
CA ALA A 119 -7.36 4.46 -1.40
C ALA A 119 -6.78 3.35 -2.29
N LYS A 120 -6.18 3.75 -3.42
CA LYS A 120 -5.44 2.83 -4.31
C LYS A 120 -4.25 2.14 -3.62
N LEU A 121 -3.68 2.80 -2.60
CA LEU A 121 -2.55 2.32 -1.79
C LEU A 121 -2.79 0.95 -1.14
N VAL A 122 -4.04 0.68 -0.77
CA VAL A 122 -4.48 -0.56 -0.15
C VAL A 122 -4.19 -1.79 -1.02
N GLY A 123 -4.10 -1.62 -2.34
CA GLY A 123 -3.77 -2.70 -3.27
C GLY A 123 -2.33 -3.23 -3.15
N PHE A 124 -1.43 -2.49 -2.50
CA PHE A 124 -0.02 -2.84 -2.35
C PHE A 124 0.34 -3.43 -1.00
N LEU A 125 -0.63 -3.60 -0.10
CA LEU A 125 -0.40 -4.16 1.24
C LEU A 125 -0.01 -5.65 1.15
N ILE A 126 -0.85 -6.46 0.48
CA ILE A 126 -0.73 -7.93 0.38
C ILE A 126 -1.26 -8.47 -0.97
#